data_AF-A0A6A5FQM2-F1
#
_entry.id   AF-A0A6A5FQM2-F1
#
_cell.length_a   1.000
_cell.length_b   1.000
_cell.length_c   1.000
_cell.angle_alpha   90.00
_cell.angle_beta   90.00
_cell.angle_gamma   90.00
#
_symmetry.space_group_name_H-M   'P 1'
#
loop_
_entity.id
_entity.type
_entity.pdbx_description
1 polymer ?
#
loop_
_entity_poly.entity_id
_entity_poly.type
_entity_poly.pdbx_seq_one_letter_code
_entity_poly.pdbx_strand_id
1 'polypeptide(L)'
;MFAREFAHQAEVQPATTVKSPGCVKVKENELLPVLLEELPHLHISPHALGQMWEQQMQQVDRLHAPSSPHGQRRSKLSSQVEEAQRKHDLLVEIIRKEQDHNRRLRDFKERIQQQKSTQNRLREQRQQIARAKKYHSDYHVQHRARLMRARTKEERWPSIWCLPNHRVTLNMTNLASLTRSSPWRTTTRTK
;
A
#
# COMPACT_ATOMS: atom_id res chain seq x y z
N MET A 1 -4.10 -10.58 -19.99
CA MET A 1 -4.15 -11.69 -20.97
C MET A 1 -4.85 -12.88 -20.32
N PHE A 2 -6.17 -12.88 -20.27
CA PHE A 2 -6.97 -14.11 -20.13
C PHE A 2 -8.10 -13.96 -21.13
N ALA A 3 -7.81 -14.42 -22.34
CA ALA A 3 -8.76 -14.49 -23.43
C ALA A 3 -9.21 -15.94 -23.56
N ARG A 4 -10.50 -16.08 -23.92
CA ARG A 4 -11.11 -17.25 -24.58
C ARG A 4 -11.29 -18.50 -23.70
N GLU A 5 -12.32 -19.31 -23.83
CA GLU A 5 -13.41 -19.43 -24.79
C GLU A 5 -14.39 -20.41 -24.12
N PHE A 6 -15.70 -20.19 -24.20
CA PHE A 6 -16.65 -21.27 -24.51
C PHE A 6 -17.92 -20.62 -25.04
N ALA A 7 -18.19 -20.96 -26.29
CA ALA A 7 -19.30 -20.50 -27.08
C ALA A 7 -20.47 -21.49 -27.02
N HIS A 8 -21.62 -20.98 -27.48
CA HIS A 8 -22.80 -21.71 -27.97
C HIS A 8 -23.74 -22.32 -26.93
N GLN A 9 -24.86 -21.62 -26.71
CA GLN A 9 -26.15 -22.24 -27.03
C GLN A 9 -27.03 -21.19 -27.72
N ALA A 10 -27.34 -21.48 -28.98
CA ALA A 10 -28.33 -20.79 -29.77
C ALA A 10 -29.74 -21.24 -29.34
N GLU A 11 -30.70 -20.31 -29.48
CA GLU A 11 -32.11 -20.53 -29.83
C GLU A 11 -32.94 -21.32 -28.80
N VAL A 12 -34.07 -20.82 -28.30
CA VAL A 12 -35.33 -20.73 -29.04
C VAL A 12 -36.20 -19.61 -28.45
N GLN A 13 -36.58 -18.67 -29.31
CA GLN A 13 -37.73 -17.79 -29.11
C GLN A 13 -39.02 -18.58 -29.39
N PRO A 14 -40.04 -18.51 -28.53
CA PRO A 14 -41.41 -18.59 -29.00
C PRO A 14 -41.95 -17.17 -29.17
N ALA A 15 -41.80 -16.65 -30.38
CA ALA A 15 -42.67 -15.61 -30.89
C ALA A 15 -44.08 -16.20 -31.06
N THR A 16 -44.95 -15.93 -30.09
CA THR A 16 -46.40 -15.87 -30.35
C THR A 16 -46.97 -14.70 -29.57
N THR A 17 -46.86 -13.51 -30.16
CA THR A 17 -47.79 -12.43 -29.82
C THR A 17 -49.16 -12.87 -30.32
N VAL A 18 -49.93 -13.54 -29.47
CA VAL A 18 -51.39 -13.54 -29.62
C VAL A 18 -51.79 -12.10 -29.31
N LYS A 19 -51.87 -11.28 -30.37
CA LYS A 19 -52.53 -9.97 -30.30
C LYS A 19 -54.02 -10.27 -30.14
N SER A 20 -54.42 -10.47 -28.89
CA SER A 20 -55.84 -10.44 -28.52
C SER A 20 -56.34 -9.03 -28.87
N PRO A 21 -57.39 -8.89 -29.70
CA PRO A 21 -57.95 -7.59 -30.01
C PRO A 21 -58.53 -7.00 -28.72
N GLY A 22 -57.90 -5.93 -28.22
CA GLY A 22 -58.39 -5.16 -27.09
C GLY A 22 -57.77 -5.48 -25.72
N CYS A 23 -56.44 -5.50 -25.59
CA CYS A 23 -55.85 -5.20 -24.28
C CYS A 23 -55.95 -3.68 -24.05
N VAL A 24 -57.15 -3.21 -23.72
CA VAL A 24 -57.36 -1.86 -23.23
C VAL A 24 -56.67 -1.75 -21.85
N LYS A 25 -55.64 -0.92 -21.75
CA LYS A 25 -55.02 -0.57 -20.47
C LYS A 25 -55.95 0.40 -19.75
N VAL A 26 -57.04 -0.14 -19.20
CA VAL A 26 -57.96 0.66 -18.40
C VAL A 26 -57.35 0.85 -17.03
N LYS A 27 -57.26 2.10 -16.58
CA LYS A 27 -56.73 2.47 -15.27
C LYS A 27 -57.62 1.89 -14.16
N GLU A 28 -57.08 1.67 -12.98
CA GLU A 28 -57.71 0.95 -11.86
C GLU A 28 -59.11 1.46 -11.48
N ASN A 29 -59.45 2.72 -11.79
CA ASN A 29 -60.74 3.36 -11.50
C ASN A 29 -61.60 3.70 -12.73
N GLU A 30 -61.16 3.37 -13.95
CA GLU A 30 -61.78 3.85 -15.20
C GLU A 30 -62.56 2.76 -15.97
N LEU A 31 -62.64 1.54 -15.42
CA LEU A 31 -63.26 0.40 -16.10
C LEU A 31 -64.74 0.66 -16.45
N LEU A 32 -65.51 1.17 -15.50
CA LEU A 32 -66.94 1.42 -15.69
C LEU A 32 -67.26 2.56 -16.67
N PRO A 33 -66.61 3.74 -16.59
CA PRO A 33 -66.74 4.77 -17.62
C PRO A 33 -66.42 4.27 -19.04
N VAL A 34 -65.32 3.52 -19.20
CA VAL A 34 -64.90 2.98 -20.50
C VAL A 34 -65.90 1.93 -21.02
N LEU A 35 -66.45 1.08 -20.14
CA LEU A 35 -67.46 0.09 -20.53
C LEU A 35 -68.77 0.73 -21.02
N LEU A 36 -69.16 1.88 -20.47
CA LEU A 36 -70.34 2.61 -20.88
C LEU A 36 -70.13 3.36 -22.22
N GLU A 37 -68.91 3.82 -22.48
CA GLU A 37 -68.54 4.50 -23.73
C GLU A 37 -68.45 3.52 -24.92
N GLU A 38 -67.91 2.32 -24.70
CA GLU A 38 -67.74 1.28 -25.73
C GLU A 38 -69.04 0.52 -26.07
N LEU A 39 -70.03 0.51 -25.16
CA LEU A 39 -71.29 -0.25 -25.33
C LEU A 39 -72.53 0.63 -25.12
N PRO A 40 -72.84 1.55 -26.06
CA PRO A 40 -73.93 2.51 -25.90
C PRO A 40 -75.35 1.89 -25.93
N HIS A 41 -75.48 0.61 -26.33
CA HIS A 41 -76.77 -0.10 -26.40
C HIS A 41 -77.00 -1.04 -25.21
N LEU A 42 -76.06 -1.12 -24.27
CA LEU A 42 -76.17 -2.00 -23.11
C LEU A 42 -76.97 -1.28 -22.01
N HIS A 43 -78.23 -1.65 -21.85
CA HIS A 43 -79.09 -1.12 -20.79
C HIS A 43 -78.71 -1.71 -19.42
N ILE A 44 -77.69 -1.14 -18.79
CA ILE A 44 -77.34 -1.48 -17.41
C ILE A 44 -78.32 -0.76 -16.48
N SER A 45 -79.01 -1.53 -15.64
CA SER A 45 -79.85 -0.95 -14.59
C SER A 45 -79.00 -0.08 -13.66
N PRO A 46 -79.46 1.11 -13.23
CA PRO A 46 -78.71 1.97 -12.31
C PRO A 46 -78.24 1.24 -11.04
N HIS A 47 -79.03 0.27 -10.58
CA HIS A 47 -78.68 -0.57 -9.45
C HIS A 47 -77.49 -1.52 -9.72
N ALA A 48 -77.44 -2.12 -10.92
CA ALA A 48 -76.34 -2.98 -11.32
C ALA A 48 -75.03 -2.19 -11.51
N LEU A 49 -75.14 -0.95 -12.01
CA LEU A 49 -73.98 -0.05 -12.15
C LEU A 49 -73.37 0.30 -10.78
N GLY A 50 -74.20 0.54 -9.77
CA GLY A 50 -73.75 0.76 -8.39
C GLY A 50 -73.02 -0.45 -7.80
N GLN A 51 -73.54 -1.67 -8.02
CA GLN A 51 -72.87 -2.89 -7.54
C GLN A 51 -71.53 -3.15 -8.23
N MET A 52 -71.43 -2.91 -9.53
CA MET A 52 -70.17 -3.03 -10.24
C MET A 52 -69.14 -2.00 -9.75
N TRP A 53 -69.58 -0.78 -9.43
CA TRP A 53 -68.72 0.25 -8.85
C TRP A 53 -68.17 -0.17 -7.49
N GLU A 54 -69.02 -0.70 -6.61
CA GLU A 54 -68.61 -1.24 -5.31
C GLU A 54 -67.61 -2.40 -5.46
N GLN A 55 -67.81 -3.28 -6.44
CA GLN A 55 -66.88 -4.38 -6.74
C GLN A 55 -65.53 -3.86 -7.23
N GLN A 56 -65.52 -2.84 -8.09
CA GLN A 56 -64.30 -2.21 -8.58
C GLN A 56 -63.54 -1.52 -7.44
N MET A 57 -64.23 -0.78 -6.57
CA MET A 57 -63.61 -0.17 -5.38
C MET A 57 -63.02 -1.23 -4.44
N GLN A 58 -63.74 -2.33 -4.18
CA GLN A 58 -63.19 -3.44 -3.39
C GLN A 58 -61.96 -4.08 -4.03
N GLN A 59 -61.89 -4.16 -5.36
CA GLN A 59 -60.73 -4.70 -6.05
C GLN A 59 -59.52 -3.76 -5.95
N VAL A 60 -59.74 -2.46 -6.13
CA VAL A 60 -58.72 -1.43 -5.96
C VAL A 60 -58.21 -1.40 -4.52
N ASP A 61 -59.11 -1.44 -3.55
CA ASP A 61 -58.75 -1.51 -2.13
C ASP A 61 -57.93 -2.77 -1.80
N ARG A 62 -58.23 -3.92 -2.42
CA ARG A 62 -57.45 -5.16 -2.27
C ARG A 62 -56.06 -5.06 -2.90
N LEU A 63 -55.92 -4.35 -4.02
CA LEU A 63 -54.64 -4.14 -4.70
C LEU A 63 -53.77 -3.11 -3.96
N HIS A 64 -54.39 -2.04 -3.45
CA HIS A 64 -53.76 -0.98 -2.70
C HIS A 64 -53.58 -1.31 -1.21
N ALA A 65 -54.19 -2.39 -0.72
CA ALA A 65 -54.02 -2.82 0.65
C ALA A 65 -52.52 -2.93 0.99
N PRO A 66 -52.04 -2.28 2.07
CA PRO A 66 -50.62 -2.28 2.44
C PRO A 66 -50.09 -3.68 2.81
N SER A 67 -51.00 -4.65 2.95
CA SER A 67 -50.69 -6.08 3.12
C SER A 67 -50.28 -6.77 1.80
N SER A 68 -50.26 -6.06 0.67
CA SER A 68 -49.77 -6.62 -0.59
C SER A 68 -48.33 -7.13 -0.39
N PRO A 69 -48.05 -8.42 -0.69
CA PRO A 69 -46.74 -9.02 -0.48
C PRO A 69 -45.63 -8.31 -1.25
N HIS A 70 -45.98 -7.57 -2.31
CA HIS A 70 -45.04 -6.74 -3.07
C HIS A 70 -44.59 -5.48 -2.30
N GLY A 71 -45.50 -4.81 -1.59
CA GLY A 71 -45.19 -3.65 -0.75
C GLY A 71 -44.31 -4.02 0.46
N GLN A 72 -44.64 -5.12 1.13
CA GLN A 72 -43.83 -5.65 2.23
C GLN A 72 -42.44 -6.12 1.80
N ARG A 73 -42.30 -6.71 0.61
CA ARG A 73 -40.98 -7.09 0.07
C ARG A 73 -40.15 -5.85 -0.25
N ARG A 74 -40.75 -4.82 -0.85
CA ARG A 74 -40.05 -3.57 -1.18
C ARG A 74 -39.54 -2.84 0.06
N SER A 75 -40.31 -2.78 1.15
CA SER A 75 -39.86 -2.14 2.39
C SER A 75 -38.75 -2.92 3.11
N LYS A 76 -38.81 -4.25 3.07
CA LYS A 76 -37.71 -5.11 3.59
C LYS A 76 -36.44 -4.91 2.78
N LEU A 77 -36.54 -4.85 1.45
CA LEU A 77 -35.39 -4.60 0.58
C LEU A 77 -34.79 -3.21 0.84
N SER A 78 -35.61 -2.16 0.98
CA SER A 78 -35.10 -0.82 1.28
C SER A 78 -34.41 -0.77 2.65
N SER A 79 -34.99 -1.43 3.66
CA SER A 79 -34.39 -1.54 5.00
C SER A 79 -33.04 -2.28 4.96
N GLN A 80 -32.93 -3.36 4.19
CA GLN A 80 -31.68 -4.09 4.02
C GLN A 80 -30.61 -3.25 3.30
N VAL A 81 -31.00 -2.49 2.28
CA VAL A 81 -30.08 -1.59 1.56
C VAL A 81 -29.57 -0.48 2.49
N GLU A 82 -30.46 0.11 3.29
CA GLU A 82 -30.09 1.15 4.25
C GLU A 82 -29.15 0.61 5.34
N GLU A 83 -29.41 -0.59 5.86
CA GLU A 83 -28.51 -1.27 6.79
C GLU A 83 -27.15 -1.61 6.16
N ALA A 84 -27.14 -2.08 4.92
CA ALA A 84 -25.91 -2.36 4.19
C ALA A 84 -25.09 -1.07 4.01
N GLN A 85 -25.75 0.04 3.70
CA GLN A 85 -25.09 1.35 3.59
C GLN A 85 -24.51 1.80 4.93
N ARG A 86 -25.28 1.71 6.03
CA ARG A 86 -24.77 2.03 7.38
C ARG A 86 -23.54 1.21 7.76
N LYS A 87 -23.54 -0.08 7.43
CA LYS A 87 -22.39 -0.97 7.67
C LYS A 87 -21.19 -0.58 6.82
N HIS A 88 -21.42 -0.22 5.55
CA HIS A 88 -20.37 0.27 4.67
C HIS A 88 -19.73 1.55 5.21
N ASP A 89 -20.53 2.55 5.58
CA ASP A 89 -20.04 3.82 6.10
C ASP A 89 -19.22 3.62 7.39
N LEU A 90 -19.67 2.72 8.27
CA LEU A 90 -18.92 2.34 9.46
C LEU A 90 -17.56 1.71 9.12
N LEU A 91 -17.52 0.78 8.15
CA LEU A 91 -16.28 0.15 7.72
C LEU A 91 -15.31 1.17 7.11
N VAL A 92 -15.81 2.12 6.32
CA VAL A 92 -15.00 3.20 5.76
C VAL A 92 -14.38 4.04 6.86
N GLU A 93 -15.13 4.40 7.90
CA GLU A 93 -14.59 5.17 9.02
C GLU A 93 -13.56 4.38 9.83
N ILE A 94 -13.76 3.06 10.02
CA ILE A 94 -12.77 2.19 10.69
C ILE A 94 -11.47 2.15 9.88
N ILE A 95 -11.55 1.92 8.56
CA ILE A 95 -10.39 1.90 7.67
C ILE A 95 -9.66 3.25 7.71
N ARG A 96 -10.40 4.36 7.69
CA ARG A 96 -9.82 5.70 7.77
C ARG A 96 -9.04 5.89 9.07
N LYS A 97 -9.62 5.51 10.21
CA LYS A 97 -8.96 5.57 11.53
C LYS A 97 -7.72 4.70 11.59
N GLU A 98 -7.77 3.50 11.00
CA GLU A 98 -6.63 2.59 10.94
C GLU A 98 -5.50 3.15 10.07
N GLN A 99 -5.81 3.73 8.93
CA GLN A 99 -4.82 4.39 8.06
C GLN A 99 -4.12 5.54 8.78
N ASP A 100 -4.88 6.39 9.49
CA ASP A 100 -4.34 7.48 10.29
C ASP A 100 -3.48 6.97 11.45
N HIS A 101 -3.91 5.92 12.14
CA HIS A 101 -3.13 5.30 13.20
C HIS A 101 -1.79 4.74 12.65
N ASN A 102 -1.84 4.01 11.54
CA ASN A 102 -0.65 3.49 10.87
C ASN A 102 0.29 4.59 10.41
N ARG A 103 -0.23 5.72 9.92
CA ARG A 103 0.58 6.90 9.62
C ARG A 103 1.30 7.42 10.86
N ARG A 104 0.57 7.61 11.97
CA ARG A 104 1.17 8.08 13.24
C ARG A 104 2.26 7.13 13.75
N LEU A 105 2.05 5.81 13.64
CA LEU A 105 3.05 4.82 14.01
C LEU A 105 4.31 4.90 13.14
N ARG A 106 4.16 5.13 11.83
CA ARG A 106 5.31 5.33 10.93
C ARG A 106 6.09 6.58 11.30
N ASP A 107 5.42 7.71 11.48
CA ASP A 107 6.06 8.97 11.85
C ASP A 107 6.79 8.85 13.21
N PHE A 108 6.20 8.13 14.16
CA PHE A 108 6.82 7.87 15.46
C PHE A 108 8.08 7.00 15.35
N LYS A 109 8.02 5.90 14.59
CA LYS A 109 9.17 5.04 14.31
C LYS A 109 10.28 5.82 13.61
N GLU A 110 9.91 6.66 12.64
CA GLU A 110 10.86 7.50 11.91
C GLU A 110 11.59 8.47 12.84
N ARG A 111 10.86 9.18 13.71
CA ARG A 111 11.48 10.09 14.70
C ARG A 111 12.47 9.38 15.61
N ILE A 112 12.10 8.19 16.13
CA ILE A 112 13.01 7.39 16.95
C ILE A 112 14.24 6.97 16.16
N GLN A 113 14.06 6.55 14.91
CA GLN A 113 15.15 6.12 14.05
C GLN A 113 16.10 7.29 13.75
N GLN A 114 15.56 8.47 13.42
CA GLN A 114 16.33 9.68 13.21
C GLN A 114 17.13 10.05 14.46
N GLN A 115 16.50 10.07 15.64
CA GLN A 115 17.17 10.37 16.90
C GLN A 115 18.33 9.39 17.17
N LYS A 116 18.10 8.09 17.01
CA LYS A 116 19.14 7.07 17.17
C LYS A 116 20.27 7.22 16.15
N SER A 117 19.94 7.51 14.89
CA SER A 117 20.95 7.70 13.84
C SER A 117 21.87 8.89 14.14
N THR A 118 21.31 10.01 14.59
CA THR A 118 22.06 11.21 14.99
C THR A 118 22.95 10.91 16.20
N GLN A 119 22.41 10.23 17.21
CA GLN A 119 23.19 9.84 18.39
C GLN A 119 24.34 8.88 18.02
N ASN A 120 24.07 7.89 17.18
CA ASN A 120 25.08 6.94 16.72
C ASN A 120 26.19 7.63 15.94
N ARG A 121 25.84 8.58 15.06
CA ARG A 121 26.81 9.37 14.30
C ARG A 121 27.74 10.17 15.22
N LEU A 122 27.20 10.82 16.26
CA LEU A 122 28.02 11.55 17.24
C LEU A 122 28.92 10.60 18.04
N ARG A 123 28.40 9.43 18.44
CA ARG A 123 29.19 8.41 19.14
C ARG A 123 30.34 7.91 18.27
N GLU A 124 30.08 7.63 17.00
CA GLU A 124 31.08 7.20 16.05
C GLU A 124 32.15 8.26 15.82
N GLN A 125 31.76 9.52 15.62
CA GLN A 125 32.72 10.64 15.52
C GLN A 125 33.63 10.74 16.74
N ARG A 126 33.07 10.64 17.96
CA ARG A 126 33.87 10.63 19.19
C ARG A 126 34.85 9.46 19.23
N GLN A 127 34.41 8.27 18.81
CA GLN A 127 35.29 7.11 18.73
C GLN A 127 36.40 7.29 17.69
N GLN A 128 36.10 7.85 16.53
CA GLN A 128 37.11 8.13 15.49
C GLN A 128 38.16 9.12 16.01
N ILE A 129 37.73 10.20 16.66
CA ILE A 129 38.64 11.17 17.28
C ILE A 129 39.50 10.51 18.36
N ALA A 130 38.89 9.72 19.25
CA ALA A 130 39.62 9.01 20.29
C ALA A 130 40.65 8.03 19.72
N ARG A 131 40.28 7.28 18.66
CA ARG A 131 41.17 6.38 17.94
C ARG A 131 42.34 7.14 17.30
N ALA A 132 42.07 8.22 16.58
CA ALA A 132 43.11 9.04 15.94
C ALA A 132 44.08 9.63 16.97
N LYS A 133 43.57 10.18 18.08
CA LYS A 133 44.40 10.69 19.18
C LYS A 133 45.28 9.60 19.79
N LYS A 134 44.70 8.42 20.04
CA LYS A 134 45.45 7.26 20.55
C LYS A 134 46.55 6.82 19.60
N TYR A 135 46.26 6.68 18.30
CA TYR A 135 47.28 6.31 17.31
C TYR A 135 48.44 7.30 17.28
N HIS A 136 48.14 8.59 17.35
CA HIS A 136 49.16 9.63 17.40
C HIS A 136 50.02 9.51 18.67
N SER A 137 49.41 9.39 19.85
CA SER A 137 50.17 9.25 21.11
C SER A 137 51.02 7.98 21.12
N ASP A 138 50.44 6.85 20.71
CA ASP A 138 51.12 5.55 20.70
C ASP A 138 52.32 5.58 19.74
N TYR A 139 52.17 6.21 18.56
CA TYR A 139 53.25 6.39 17.61
C TYR A 139 54.41 7.20 18.20
N HIS A 140 54.13 8.34 18.85
CA HIS A 140 55.17 9.18 19.47
C HIS A 140 55.92 8.43 20.57
N VAL A 141 55.21 7.68 21.40
CA VAL A 141 55.82 6.86 22.45
C VAL A 141 56.72 5.78 21.83
N GLN A 142 56.23 5.07 20.82
CA GLN A 142 57.02 4.04 20.12
C GLN A 142 58.24 4.63 19.42
N HIS A 143 58.09 5.77 18.76
CA HIS A 143 59.17 6.47 18.07
C HIS A 143 60.24 6.95 19.05
N ARG A 144 59.84 7.57 20.16
CA ARG A 144 60.76 7.99 21.23
C ARG A 144 61.50 6.78 21.82
N ALA A 145 60.79 5.69 22.10
CA ALA A 145 61.42 4.46 22.59
C ALA A 145 62.41 3.88 21.57
N ARG A 146 62.11 3.95 20.28
CA ARG A 146 63.03 3.53 19.20
C ARG A 146 64.30 4.37 19.18
N LEU A 147 64.18 5.71 19.25
CA LEU A 147 65.32 6.62 19.29
C LEU A 147 66.18 6.40 20.55
N MET A 148 65.57 6.22 21.72
CA MET A 148 66.31 5.94 22.95
C MET A 148 67.09 4.62 22.86
N ARG A 149 66.49 3.56 22.29
CA ARG A 149 67.19 2.30 22.04
C ARG A 149 68.32 2.44 21.01
N ALA A 150 68.17 3.30 20.01
CA ALA A 150 69.23 3.57 19.04
C ALA A 150 70.41 4.28 19.71
N ARG A 151 70.16 5.29 20.56
CA ARG A 151 71.19 5.98 21.35
C ARG A 151 71.91 5.03 22.30
N THR A 152 71.20 4.22 23.08
CA THR A 152 71.86 3.29 24.02
C THR A 152 72.62 2.18 23.30
N LYS A 153 72.23 1.80 22.07
CA LYS A 153 73.07 0.97 21.22
C LYS A 153 74.35 1.73 20.84
N GLU A 154 74.24 2.94 20.34
CA GLU A 154 75.39 3.78 19.95
C GLU A 154 76.35 4.08 21.10
N GLU A 155 75.88 4.10 22.36
CA GLU A 155 76.68 4.22 23.59
C GLU A 155 77.22 2.88 24.14
N ARG A 156 76.64 1.75 23.72
CA ARG A 156 77.12 0.39 24.02
C ARG A 156 78.11 -0.16 22.98
N TRP A 157 78.01 0.29 21.72
CA TRP A 157 78.94 0.01 20.62
C TRP A 157 80.18 0.94 20.47
N PRO A 158 80.33 2.13 21.11
CA PRO A 158 81.49 2.98 20.90
C PRO A 158 82.74 2.36 21.56
N SER A 159 82.58 1.46 22.52
CA SER A 159 83.68 0.66 23.07
C SER A 159 84.14 -0.48 22.16
N ILE A 160 83.39 -0.82 21.10
CA ILE A 160 83.75 -1.90 20.15
C ILE A 160 84.31 -1.33 18.84
N TRP A 161 83.93 -0.10 18.44
CA TRP A 161 84.37 0.51 17.18
C TRP A 161 85.34 1.70 17.33
N CYS A 162 85.77 2.07 18.54
CA CYS A 162 86.94 2.92 18.75
C CYS A 162 88.24 2.12 18.53
N LEU A 163 88.53 1.77 17.27
CA LEU A 163 89.85 1.39 16.78
C LEU A 163 90.21 2.33 15.61
N PRO A 164 91.37 3.00 15.61
CA PRO A 164 91.75 3.90 14.54
C PRO A 164 91.96 3.17 13.21
N ASN A 165 91.17 3.57 12.22
CA ASN A 165 91.63 3.95 10.89
C ASN A 165 92.62 3.00 10.17
N HIS A 166 92.10 1.98 9.49
CA HIS A 166 92.70 1.51 8.24
C HIS A 166 91.72 1.71 7.08
N ARG A 167 92.02 2.78 6.33
CA ARG A 167 91.52 3.08 5.00
C ARG A 167 91.73 1.87 4.08
N VAL A 168 90.65 1.17 3.74
CA VAL A 168 90.62 0.27 2.58
C VAL A 168 89.68 0.88 1.55
N THR A 169 90.29 1.50 0.54
CA THR A 169 89.61 1.86 -0.70
C THR A 169 89.32 0.59 -1.48
N LEU A 170 88.05 0.21 -1.58
CA LEU A 170 87.58 -0.71 -2.61
C LEU A 170 86.48 -0.02 -3.40
N ASN A 171 86.93 0.55 -4.51
CA ASN A 171 86.08 0.87 -5.65
C ASN A 171 85.57 -0.45 -6.24
N MET A 172 84.30 -0.49 -6.66
CA MET A 172 83.74 -1.29 -7.77
C MET A 172 82.24 -0.91 -7.88
N THR A 173 81.84 0.05 -8.71
CA THR A 173 81.28 -0.23 -10.06
C THR A 173 80.67 -1.62 -10.23
N ASN A 174 79.36 -1.74 -9.95
CA ASN A 174 78.33 -2.67 -10.48
C ASN A 174 77.31 -2.94 -9.34
N LEU A 175 76.02 -2.63 -9.41
CA LEU A 175 75.06 -2.97 -10.44
C LEU A 175 73.89 -1.97 -10.42
N ALA A 176 73.70 -1.28 -11.54
CA ALA A 176 72.41 -0.75 -11.92
C ALA A 176 71.53 -1.93 -12.38
N SER A 177 70.77 -2.52 -11.46
CA SER A 177 69.66 -3.43 -11.81
C SER A 177 68.81 -3.79 -10.59
N LEU A 178 67.81 -2.97 -10.26
CA LEU A 178 66.48 -3.46 -9.87
C LEU A 178 65.45 -2.31 -9.84
N THR A 179 64.99 -1.93 -11.03
CA THR A 179 63.63 -1.44 -11.19
C THR A 179 62.68 -2.63 -11.06
N ARG A 180 61.92 -2.74 -9.97
CA ARG A 180 60.49 -3.14 -10.05
C ARG A 180 59.80 -3.18 -8.69
N SER A 181 58.62 -2.55 -8.71
CA SER A 181 57.39 -2.99 -8.05
C SER A 181 57.13 -2.54 -6.61
N SER A 182 56.27 -1.53 -6.45
CA SER A 182 55.20 -1.58 -5.45
C SER A 182 54.06 -0.60 -5.79
N PRO A 183 52.92 -1.10 -6.31
CA PRO A 183 51.73 -0.30 -6.55
C PRO A 183 50.82 -0.35 -5.31
N TRP A 184 50.73 0.73 -4.55
CA TRP A 184 49.66 0.88 -3.56
C TRP A 184 48.46 1.55 -4.24
N ARG A 185 47.60 0.70 -4.81
CA ARG A 185 46.29 1.05 -5.36
C ARG A 185 45.29 1.16 -4.21
N THR A 186 44.69 2.34 -4.06
CA THR A 186 43.58 2.63 -3.14
C THR A 186 42.36 1.78 -3.49
N THR A 187 41.80 1.05 -2.53
CA THR A 187 40.44 0.51 -2.64
C THR A 187 39.61 1.02 -1.47
N THR A 188 38.81 2.05 -1.76
CA THR A 188 37.63 2.41 -0.96
C THR A 188 36.56 1.35 -1.19
N ARG A 189 36.24 0.57 -0.16
CA ARG A 189 35.07 -0.31 -0.15
C ARG A 189 34.03 0.27 0.80
N THR A 190 33.07 0.99 0.21
CA THR A 190 31.82 1.41 0.83
C THR A 190 30.89 0.22 1.03
N LYS A 191 30.08 0.29 2.07
CA LYS A 191 28.97 -0.62 2.39
C LYS A 191 27.76 0.23 2.72
#